data_AF-A0A3C0DWW7-F1
#
_entry.id   AF-A0A3C0DWW7-F1
#
_cell.length_a   1.000
_cell.length_b   1.000
_cell.length_c   1.000
_cell.angle_alpha   90.00
_cell.angle_beta   90.00
_cell.angle_gamma   90.00
#
_symmetry.space_group_name_H-M   'P 1'
#
loop_
_entity.id
_entity.type
_entity.pdbx_description
1 polymer ?
#
loop_
_entity_poly.entity_id
_entity_poly.type
_entity_poly.pdbx_seq_one_letter_code
_entity_poly.pdbx_strand_id
1 'polypeptide(L)' 'MIEGFTKFLSTFGPENIKELTKLYSHDVEYEDPINKTVGLRHLTLVFEDLIKVFSDIKIVVKETSSTNHL' A
#
# COMPACT_ATOMS: atom_id res chain seq x y z
N MET A 1 -7.80 9.39 6.00
CA MET A 1 -7.29 8.06 5.58
C MET A 1 -6.86 8.07 4.10
N ILE A 2 -7.67 8.62 3.18
CA ILE A 2 -7.39 8.64 1.73
C ILE A 2 -6.10 9.40 1.38
N GLU A 3 -5.83 10.56 1.99
CA GLU A 3 -4.70 11.42 1.62
C GLU A 3 -3.32 10.78 1.92
N GLY A 4 -3.20 10.10 3.06
CA GLY A 4 -1.98 9.38 3.44
C GLY A 4 -1.68 8.19 2.50
N PHE A 5 -2.72 7.49 2.08
CA PHE A 5 -2.60 6.38 1.14
C PHE A 5 -2.23 6.86 -0.27
N THR A 6 -2.87 7.93 -0.77
CA THR A 6 -2.53 8.57 -2.05
C THR A 6 -1.08 9.05 -2.07
N LYS A 7 -0.62 9.65 -0.97
CA LYS A 7 0.77 10.07 -0.82
C LYS A 7 1.72 8.88 -0.89
N PHE A 8 1.44 7.81 -0.16
CA PHE A 8 2.24 6.59 -0.19
C PHE A 8 2.35 5.98 -1.59
N LEU A 9 1.23 5.89 -2.33
CA LEU A 9 1.24 5.40 -3.71
C LEU A 9 2.07 6.29 -4.64
N SER A 10 2.00 7.62 -4.45
CA SER A 10 2.77 8.57 -5.26
C SER A 10 4.28 8.51 -4.98
N THR A 11 4.66 8.07 -3.79
CA THR A 11 6.06 7.86 -3.38
C THR A 11 6.43 6.38 -3.35
N PHE A 12 5.66 5.51 -4.00
CA PHE A 12 5.83 4.07 -3.91
C PHE A 12 7.23 3.66 -4.38
N GLY A 13 7.94 2.93 -3.52
CA GLY A 13 9.33 2.55 -3.77
C GLY A 13 10.04 2.06 -2.51
N PRO A 14 11.28 1.54 -2.65
CA PRO A 14 11.99 0.87 -1.56
C PRO A 14 12.29 1.81 -0.39
N GLU A 15 12.45 3.11 -0.65
CA GLU A 15 12.74 4.11 0.38
C GLU A 15 11.52 4.42 1.28
N ASN A 16 10.31 4.25 0.75
CA ASN A 16 9.07 4.69 1.40
C ASN A 16 8.21 3.54 1.93
N ILE A 17 8.64 2.28 1.78
CA ILE A 17 7.87 1.11 2.24
C ILE A 17 7.64 1.09 3.75
N LYS A 18 8.52 1.72 4.53
CA LYS A 18 8.36 1.85 6.00
C LYS A 18 7.13 2.69 6.38
N GLU A 19 6.67 3.56 5.49
CA GLU A 19 5.47 4.39 5.71
C GLU A 19 4.19 3.54 5.74
N LEU A 20 4.21 2.29 5.25
CA LEU A 20 3.07 1.36 5.33
C LEU A 20 2.60 1.16 6.78
N THR A 21 3.54 1.18 7.73
CA THR A 21 3.28 1.01 9.16
C THR A 21 2.50 2.16 9.79
N LYS A 22 2.49 3.33 9.13
CA LYS A 22 1.72 4.51 9.55
C LYS A 22 0.31 4.51 8.95
N LEU A 23 0.06 3.68 7.94
CA LEU A 23 -1.21 3.62 7.22
C LEU A 23 -2.13 2.50 7.69
N TYR A 24 -1.55 1.39 8.12
CA TYR A 24 -2.29 0.20 8.52
C TYR A 24 -1.98 -0.21 9.96
N SER A 25 -2.99 -0.75 10.62
CA SER A 25 -2.83 -1.40 11.92
C SER A 25 -1.99 -2.68 11.79
N HIS A 26 -1.37 -3.10 12.90
CA HIS A 26 -0.51 -4.29 12.93
C HIS A 26 -1.26 -5.58 12.56
N ASP A 27 -2.56 -5.62 12.83
CA ASP A 27 -3.51 -6.69 12.60
C ASP A 27 -4.28 -6.56 11.27
N VAL A 28 -3.77 -5.76 10.32
CA VAL A 28 -4.41 -5.62 9.00
C VAL A 28 -4.60 -6.98 8.33
N GLU A 29 -5.83 -7.26 7.93
CA GLU A 29 -6.18 -8.42 7.11
C GLU A 29 -6.20 -8.01 5.65
N TYR A 30 -5.59 -8.82 4.78
CA TYR A 30 -5.68 -8.63 3.35
C TYR A 30 -5.83 -9.96 2.63
N GLU A 31 -6.49 -9.90 1.49
CA GLU A 31 -6.71 -11.03 0.60
C GLU A 31 -6.23 -10.63 -0.79
N ASP A 32 -5.27 -11.39 -1.30
CA ASP A 32 -4.87 -11.37 -2.70
C ASP A 32 -5.24 -12.73 -3.35
N PRO A 33 -5.24 -12.85 -4.69
CA PRO A 33 -5.67 -14.08 -5.36
C PRO A 33 -4.87 -15.34 -4.99
N ILE A 34 -3.71 -15.18 -4.36
CA ILE A 34 -2.76 -16.22 -4.00
C ILE A 34 -2.71 -16.41 -2.47
N ASN A 35 -2.81 -15.33 -1.68
CA ASN A 35 -2.66 -15.34 -0.24
C ASN A 35 -3.85 -14.71 0.49
N LYS A 36 -4.31 -15.38 1.55
CA LYS A 36 -5.17 -14.79 2.58
C LYS A 36 -4.36 -14.70 3.87
N THR A 37 -3.96 -13.50 4.27
CA THR A 37 -3.07 -13.33 5.43
C THR A 37 -3.47 -12.16 6.31
N VAL A 38 -3.10 -12.29 7.58
CA VAL A 38 -3.22 -11.24 8.59
C VAL A 38 -1.83 -10.80 9.00
N GLY A 39 -1.64 -9.48 9.08
CA GLY A 39 -0.46 -8.88 9.68
C GLY A 39 0.27 -7.92 8.75
N LEU A 40 0.54 -6.74 9.29
CA LEU A 40 1.29 -5.67 8.63
C LEU A 40 2.67 -6.12 8.14
N ARG A 41 3.37 -6.95 8.94
CA ARG A 41 4.68 -7.49 8.56
C ARG A 41 4.61 -8.29 7.27
N HIS A 42 3.58 -9.13 7.11
CA HIS A 42 3.45 -9.95 5.92
C HIS A 42 3.11 -9.09 4.70
N LEU A 43 2.22 -8.10 4.90
CA LEU A 43 1.92 -7.11 3.86
C LEU A 43 3.18 -6.36 3.41
N THR A 44 4.04 -5.93 4.34
CA THR A 44 5.32 -5.28 4.01
C THR A 44 6.19 -6.16 3.11
N LEU A 45 6.33 -7.46 3.42
CA LEU A 45 7.13 -8.38 2.61
C LEU A 45 6.58 -8.51 1.18
N VAL A 46 5.27 -8.61 1.03
CA VAL A 46 4.62 -8.67 -0.29
C VAL A 46 4.95 -7.41 -1.10
N PHE A 47 4.83 -6.22 -0.50
CA PHE A 47 5.18 -4.98 -1.18
C PHE A 47 6.67 -4.86 -1.50
N GLU A 48 7.56 -5.35 -0.64
CA GLU A 48 9.01 -5.39 -0.92
C GLU A 48 9.32 -6.28 -2.12
N ASP A 49 8.68 -7.44 -2.22
CA ASP A 49 8.86 -8.33 -3.36
C ASP A 49 8.26 -7.75 -4.64
N LEU A 50 7.12 -7.07 -4.57
CA LEU A 50 6.57 -6.32 -5.70
C LEU A 50 7.55 -5.25 -6.21
N ILE A 51 8.17 -4.47 -5.31
CA ILE A 51 9.16 -3.46 -5.69
C ILE A 51 10.38 -4.08 -6.38
N LYS A 52 10.84 -5.25 -5.91
CA LYS A 52 11.96 -5.97 -6.55
C LYS A 52 11.60 -6.46 -7.95
N VAL A 53 10.39 -6.96 -8.14
CA VAL A 53 9.91 -7.47 -9.43
C VAL A 53 9.73 -6.33 -10.43
N PHE A 54 9.24 -5.19 -9.96
CA PHE A 54 8.95 -4.05 -10.81
C PHE A 54 9.87 -2.87 -10.47
N SER A 55 11.08 -2.90 -11.02
CA SER A 55 12.18 -1.98 -10.70
C SER A 55 11.96 -0.51 -11.10
N ASP A 56 10.84 -0.15 -11.74
CA ASP A 56 10.52 1.22 -12.18
C ASP A 56 9.00 1.49 -12.25
N ILE A 57 8.21 1.00 -11.28
CA ILE A 57 6.78 1.38 -11.24
C ILE A 57 6.65 2.85 -10.87
N LYS A 58 6.05 3.62 -11.78
CA LYS A 58 5.46 4.91 -11.45
C LYS A 58 3.94 4.78 -11.29
N ILE A 59 3.46 4.79 -10.05
CA ILE A 59 2.03 4.83 -9.77
C ILE A 59 1.56 6.30 -9.86
N VAL A 60 0.58 6.55 -10.74
CA VAL A 60 -0.03 7.89 -10.89
C VAL A 60 -1.50 7.79 -10.51
N VAL A 61 -1.88 8.48 -9.44
CA VAL A 61 -3.29 8.59 -9.03
C VAL A 61 -3.97 9.61 -9.94
N LYS A 62 -4.88 9.15 -10.81
CA LYS A 62 -5.53 9.99 -11.82
C LYS A 62 -6.83 10.64 -11.33
N GLU A 63 -7.61 9.94 -10.51
CA GLU A 63 -8.84 10.46 -9.93
C GLU A 63 -9.00 9.94 -8.50
N THR A 64 -9.46 10.81 -7.60
CA THR A 64 -9.89 10.45 -6.25
C THR A 64 -11.37 10.82 -6.12
N SER A 65 -12.25 9.82 -6.13
CA SER A 65 -13.68 10.06 -5.88
C SER A 65 -13.91 10.14 -4.37
N SER A 66 -14.23 11.33 -3.86
CA SER A 66 -14.67 11.50 -2.49
C SER A 66 -16.16 11.17 -2.42
N THR A 67 -16.52 9.99 -1.88
CA THR A 67 -17.91 9.70 -1.56
C THR A 67 -18.29 10.50 -0.32
N ASN A 68 -18.94 11.65 -0.50
CA ASN A 68 -19.62 12.35 0.58
C ASN A 68 -20.77 11.47 1.07
N HIS A 69 -20.56 10.72 2.15
CA HIS A 69 -21.66 10.23 2.97
C HIS A 69 -22.12 11.39 3.86
N LEU A 70 -23.11 12.14 3.36
CA LEU A 70 -23.97 13.03 4.15
C LEU A 70 -24.84 12.20 5.10
#